data_AF-F1KV32-F1
#
_entry.id   AF-F1KV32-F1
#
_cell.length_a   1.000
_cell.length_b   1.000
_cell.length_c   1.000
_cell.angle_alpha   90.00
_cell.angle_beta   90.00
_cell.angle_gamma   90.00
#
_symmetry.space_group_name_H-M   'P 1'
#
loop_
_entity.id
_entity.type
_entity.pdbx_description
1 polymer ?
#
loop_
_entity_poly.entity_id
_entity_poly.type
_entity_poly.pdbx_seq_one_letter_code
_entity_poly.pdbx_strand_id
1 'polypeptide(L)'
;MMIVVHSSFRKADVYATIWWSYCYVQSLQKRDHHQRHTFWNKLFWITLTKGDDGWHVSRTNEVICEGHVELATFDSTADNLIVVSSGDTTFTADTKSHCTPLVEDDSIEIVEQPKKKDRKAYAWIQDKEDVQVVFKVPEYTVKSEVSMSISGSKIRLAVCGTILLNGQLGGPVDVGICTCTLDSNKLELKLSKCSMVPWKEVVVGDERGLYCEKREILLANFEFLQRFPTDSQTPRESNASKTFNTEQLEDCDMTNEEISKIRWLCGETHTVKYMSDITGHNVLFAVALGIEPQCLCLRMDVDGILWSLDCCEGKLATHRATFNAFGYVQASKAQRKFCTCSPDCSYAAIVEAKRHAFVYWQPTAVFTDLRHRESGRRVAAVAKQNLISLSKVDSMGDNATASEDIIGVYADNNALFILTNVDLFAIILK
;
A
#
# COMPACT_ATOMS: atom_id res chain seq x y z
N MET A 1 -29.52 -10.04 -6.88
CA MET A 1 -28.37 -10.02 -7.82
C MET A 1 -27.91 -8.58 -7.93
N MET A 2 -26.78 -8.22 -7.33
CA MET A 2 -26.20 -6.89 -7.45
C MET A 2 -25.24 -6.91 -8.63
N ILE A 3 -25.60 -6.27 -9.73
CA ILE A 3 -24.74 -6.16 -10.92
C ILE A 3 -23.89 -4.90 -10.75
N VAL A 4 -22.62 -5.07 -10.39
CA VAL A 4 -21.62 -4.00 -10.47
C VAL A 4 -20.99 -4.10 -11.85
N VAL A 5 -20.97 -2.99 -12.61
CA VAL A 5 -20.40 -2.89 -13.96
C VAL A 5 -19.19 -1.96 -13.87
N HIS A 6 -17.98 -2.49 -14.05
CA HIS A 6 -16.76 -1.69 -14.15
C HIS A 6 -16.20 -1.77 -15.56
N SER A 7 -16.17 -0.65 -16.28
CA SER A 7 -15.66 -0.56 -17.65
C SER A 7 -14.25 0.05 -17.71
N SER A 8 -13.29 -0.67 -18.30
CA SER A 8 -11.99 -0.09 -18.71
C SER A 8 -11.92 0.04 -20.23
N PHE A 9 -11.23 1.09 -20.72
CA PHE A 9 -11.11 1.40 -22.15
C PHE A 9 -9.65 1.44 -22.58
N ARG A 10 -9.29 0.64 -23.60
CA ARG A 10 -7.97 0.70 -24.24
C ARG A 10 -8.03 1.55 -25.51
N LYS A 11 -7.15 2.54 -25.63
CA LYS A 11 -6.92 3.29 -26.88
C LYS A 11 -5.70 2.71 -27.58
N ALA A 12 -5.86 2.24 -28.82
CA ALA A 12 -4.72 1.85 -29.65
C ALA A 12 -4.19 3.07 -30.43
N ASP A 13 -2.89 3.30 -30.38
CA ASP A 13 -2.20 4.22 -31.29
C ASP A 13 -2.02 3.57 -32.67
N VAL A 14 -2.14 4.39 -33.72
CA VAL A 14 -1.98 4.11 -35.16
C VAL A 14 -3.26 3.69 -35.90
N TYR A 15 -3.85 4.67 -36.60
CA TYR A 15 -4.74 4.58 -37.78
C TYR A 15 -5.74 3.41 -37.91
N ALA A 16 -6.42 3.03 -36.82
CA ALA A 16 -7.73 2.38 -36.86
C ALA A 16 -8.36 2.54 -35.48
N THR A 17 -9.50 3.23 -35.39
CA THR A 17 -10.19 3.51 -34.13
C THR A 17 -10.90 2.25 -33.62
N ILE A 18 -10.14 1.29 -33.08
CA ILE A 18 -10.67 0.13 -32.37
C ILE A 18 -10.63 0.45 -30.87
N TRP A 19 -11.81 0.64 -30.29
CA TRP A 19 -11.98 0.76 -28.85
C TRP A 19 -12.24 -0.64 -28.30
N TRP A 20 -11.58 -1.00 -27.21
CA TRP A 20 -11.90 -2.22 -26.44
C TRP A 20 -12.56 -1.78 -25.14
N SER A 21 -13.67 -2.42 -24.76
CA SER A 21 -14.32 -2.20 -23.47
C SER A 21 -14.31 -3.50 -22.68
N TYR A 22 -13.80 -3.42 -21.46
CA TYR A 22 -13.70 -4.55 -20.54
C TYR A 22 -14.65 -4.31 -19.38
N CYS A 23 -15.64 -5.19 -19.21
CA CYS A 23 -16.63 -5.10 -18.15
C CYS A 23 -16.58 -6.33 -17.25
N TYR A 24 -16.72 -6.14 -15.93
CA TYR A 24 -17.07 -7.24 -15.02
C TYR A 24 -18.49 -7.10 -14.47
N VAL A 25 -19.22 -8.22 -14.30
CA VAL A 25 -20.51 -8.31 -13.59
C VAL A 25 -20.40 -9.24 -12.38
N GLN A 26 -20.82 -8.77 -11.19
CA GLN A 26 -20.90 -9.56 -9.97
C GLN A 26 -22.22 -10.33 -9.84
N SER A 27 -22.16 -11.59 -9.39
CA SER A 27 -23.33 -12.31 -8.91
C SER A 27 -23.01 -13.08 -7.63
N LEU A 28 -23.82 -12.88 -6.59
CA LEU A 28 -23.74 -13.60 -5.32
C LEU A 28 -24.63 -14.84 -5.38
N GLN A 29 -24.07 -16.02 -5.10
CA GLN A 29 -24.82 -17.27 -5.04
C GLN A 29 -24.57 -18.02 -3.72
N LYS A 30 -25.62 -18.66 -3.20
CA LYS A 30 -25.62 -19.42 -1.94
C LYS A 30 -25.64 -20.93 -2.26
N ARG A 31 -24.84 -21.74 -1.56
CA ARG A 31 -24.91 -23.22 -1.65
C ARG A 31 -25.88 -23.79 -0.61
N ASP A 32 -26.50 -24.92 -0.93
CA ASP A 32 -27.13 -25.82 0.06
C ASP A 32 -26.08 -26.73 0.71
N HIS A 33 -26.31 -27.02 2.00
CA HIS A 33 -25.44 -27.61 3.02
C HIS A 33 -24.29 -28.55 2.59
N HIS A 34 -23.06 -28.24 3.06
CA HIS A 34 -22.00 -29.14 3.61
C HIS A 34 -20.52 -28.72 3.41
N GLN A 35 -20.19 -27.45 3.10
CA GLN A 35 -18.79 -26.98 3.10
C GLN A 35 -18.60 -25.61 3.80
N ARG A 36 -17.36 -25.31 4.20
CA ARG A 36 -16.94 -24.20 5.10
C ARG A 36 -17.36 -22.78 4.66
N HIS A 37 -17.59 -22.54 3.37
CA HIS A 37 -17.96 -21.22 2.85
C HIS A 37 -19.44 -21.18 2.42
N THR A 38 -20.22 -20.28 3.02
CA THR A 38 -21.68 -20.18 2.86
C THR A 38 -22.14 -19.40 1.62
N PHE A 39 -21.25 -18.65 0.97
CA PHE A 39 -21.53 -17.88 -0.25
C PHE A 39 -20.27 -17.73 -1.13
N TRP A 40 -20.48 -17.48 -2.43
CA TRP A 40 -19.42 -17.17 -3.39
C TRP A 40 -19.87 -16.09 -4.37
N ASN A 41 -18.89 -15.43 -4.97
CA ASN A 41 -19.04 -14.36 -5.95
C ASN A 41 -18.61 -14.83 -7.34
N LYS A 42 -19.48 -14.65 -8.33
CA LYS A 42 -19.17 -14.89 -9.73
C LYS A 42 -18.78 -13.59 -10.41
N LEU A 43 -17.65 -13.60 -11.10
CA LEU A 43 -17.15 -12.54 -11.95
C LEU A 43 -17.22 -12.89 -13.43
N PHE A 44 -18.01 -12.15 -14.19
CA PHE A 44 -18.05 -12.24 -15.65
C PHE A 44 -17.16 -11.19 -16.27
N TRP A 45 -15.94 -11.54 -16.68
CA TRP A 45 -15.06 -10.66 -17.45
C TRP A 45 -15.43 -10.75 -18.93
N ILE A 46 -16.01 -9.66 -19.45
CA ILE A 46 -16.51 -9.53 -20.82
C ILE A 46 -15.57 -8.65 -21.63
N THR A 47 -15.15 -9.13 -22.80
CA THR A 47 -14.40 -8.37 -23.81
C THR A 47 -15.31 -7.99 -24.96
N LEU A 48 -15.49 -6.68 -25.17
CA LEU A 48 -16.28 -6.14 -26.27
C LEU A 48 -15.39 -5.71 -27.44
N THR A 49 -15.77 -6.09 -28.64
CA THR A 49 -15.16 -5.68 -29.92
C THR A 49 -16.13 -4.86 -30.74
N LYS A 50 -15.65 -3.79 -31.36
CA LYS A 50 -16.44 -2.99 -32.30
C LYS A 50 -16.22 -3.52 -33.71
N GLY A 51 -17.26 -4.10 -34.30
CA GLY A 51 -17.34 -4.41 -35.73
C GLY A 51 -18.10 -3.35 -36.50
N ASP A 52 -18.33 -3.60 -37.78
CA ASP A 52 -19.05 -2.68 -38.68
C ASP A 52 -20.53 -2.49 -38.26
N ASP A 53 -21.16 -3.53 -37.72
CA ASP A 53 -22.55 -3.53 -37.25
C ASP A 53 -22.70 -3.09 -35.76
N GLY A 54 -21.61 -2.63 -35.14
CA GLY A 54 -21.59 -2.17 -33.75
C GLY A 54 -20.80 -3.07 -32.80
N TRP A 55 -21.09 -2.95 -31.50
CA TRP A 55 -20.39 -3.67 -30.44
C TRP A 55 -20.94 -5.08 -30.28
N HIS A 56 -20.04 -6.06 -30.21
CA HIS A 56 -20.37 -7.44 -29.90
C HIS A 56 -19.44 -7.99 -28.81
N VAL A 57 -19.93 -8.99 -28.08
CA VAL A 57 -19.12 -9.72 -27.10
C VAL A 57 -18.23 -10.69 -27.86
N SER A 58 -16.91 -10.54 -27.73
CA SER A 58 -15.91 -11.42 -28.36
C SER A 58 -15.39 -12.51 -27.44
N ARG A 59 -15.42 -12.27 -26.12
CA ARG A 59 -14.95 -13.21 -25.10
C ARG A 59 -15.67 -12.93 -23.78
N THR A 60 -15.96 -14.00 -23.07
CA THR A 60 -16.42 -13.99 -21.68
C THR A 60 -15.59 -15.00 -20.89
N ASN A 61 -14.89 -14.50 -19.89
CA ASN A 61 -14.20 -15.27 -18.86
C ASN A 61 -15.04 -15.26 -17.58
N GLU A 62 -15.10 -16.38 -16.87
CA GLU A 62 -15.82 -16.52 -15.61
C GLU A 62 -14.83 -16.84 -14.47
N VAL A 63 -14.80 -15.99 -13.45
CA VAL A 63 -13.99 -16.17 -12.24
C VAL A 63 -14.92 -16.37 -11.05
N ILE A 64 -14.68 -17.37 -10.22
CA ILE A 64 -15.36 -17.57 -8.95
C ILE A 64 -14.42 -17.13 -7.84
N CYS A 65 -14.89 -16.23 -6.99
CA CYS A 65 -14.24 -15.86 -5.74
C CYS A 65 -15.09 -16.44 -4.61
N GLU A 66 -14.50 -17.31 -3.79
CA GLU A 66 -15.11 -17.67 -2.51
C GLU A 66 -15.08 -16.45 -1.58
N GLY A 67 -15.95 -16.42 -0.57
CA GLY A 67 -15.99 -15.36 0.44
C GLY A 67 -16.32 -13.96 -0.10
N HIS A 68 -15.87 -12.93 0.61
CA HIS A 68 -16.18 -11.52 0.34
C HIS A 68 -15.22 -10.94 -0.70
N VAL A 69 -15.73 -10.14 -1.65
CA VAL A 69 -14.91 -9.43 -2.64
C VAL A 69 -14.90 -7.96 -2.26
N GLU A 70 -13.72 -7.45 -1.92
CA GLU A 70 -13.48 -6.05 -1.56
C GLU A 70 -13.28 -5.18 -2.81
N LEU A 71 -12.62 -5.74 -3.83
CA LEU A 71 -12.29 -5.02 -5.06
C LEU A 71 -12.16 -6.00 -6.23
N ALA A 72 -12.64 -5.57 -7.40
CA ALA A 72 -12.33 -6.17 -8.69
C ALA A 72 -12.09 -5.05 -9.71
N THR A 73 -10.90 -5.01 -10.31
CA THR A 73 -10.51 -4.01 -11.31
C THR A 73 -9.56 -4.61 -12.33
N PHE A 74 -9.39 -3.96 -13.48
CA PHE A 74 -8.39 -4.37 -14.46
C PHE A 74 -7.08 -3.63 -14.22
N ASP A 75 -5.96 -4.20 -14.64
CA ASP A 75 -4.71 -3.45 -14.78
C ASP A 75 -4.80 -2.44 -15.94
N SER A 76 -3.79 -1.57 -16.08
CA SER A 76 -3.77 -0.56 -17.16
C SER A 76 -3.80 -1.15 -18.57
N THR A 77 -3.30 -2.39 -18.73
CA THR A 77 -3.33 -3.09 -20.03
C THR A 77 -4.68 -3.71 -20.35
N ALA A 78 -5.51 -3.91 -19.31
CA ALA A 78 -6.75 -4.68 -19.33
C ALA A 78 -6.58 -6.15 -19.73
N ASP A 79 -5.36 -6.67 -19.67
CA ASP A 79 -5.02 -8.07 -19.92
C ASP A 79 -5.04 -8.90 -18.62
N ASN A 80 -5.07 -8.24 -17.45
CA ASN A 80 -5.13 -8.90 -16.15
C ASN A 80 -6.28 -8.35 -15.29
N LEU A 81 -7.00 -9.25 -14.62
CA LEU A 81 -8.03 -8.92 -13.63
C LEU A 81 -7.41 -8.95 -12.22
N ILE A 82 -7.48 -7.83 -11.52
CA ILE A 82 -7.02 -7.67 -10.14
C ILE A 82 -8.20 -7.86 -9.21
N VAL A 83 -8.11 -8.82 -8.30
CA VAL A 83 -9.16 -9.15 -7.33
C VAL A 83 -8.61 -9.08 -5.92
N VAL A 84 -9.35 -8.42 -5.03
CA VAL A 84 -9.13 -8.45 -3.59
C VAL A 84 -10.31 -9.16 -2.96
N SER A 85 -10.06 -10.34 -2.37
CA SER A 85 -11.13 -11.15 -1.79
C SER A 85 -10.66 -11.98 -0.61
N SER A 86 -11.61 -12.35 0.26
CA SER A 86 -11.40 -13.33 1.31
C SER A 86 -11.68 -14.73 0.80
N GLY A 87 -10.73 -15.66 0.91
CA GLY A 87 -10.85 -17.02 0.35
C GLY A 87 -10.27 -17.16 -1.06
N ASP A 88 -10.50 -18.31 -1.66
CA ASP A 88 -9.84 -18.71 -2.91
C ASP A 88 -10.54 -18.16 -4.16
N THR A 89 -9.76 -18.03 -5.24
CA THR A 89 -10.23 -17.46 -6.50
C THR A 89 -9.86 -18.38 -7.64
N THR A 90 -10.84 -18.77 -8.47
CA THR A 90 -10.65 -19.75 -9.53
C THR A 90 -11.32 -19.33 -10.84
N PHE A 91 -10.68 -19.56 -11.99
CA PHE A 91 -11.36 -19.50 -13.28
C PHE A 91 -12.22 -20.73 -13.45
N THR A 92 -13.43 -20.55 -13.98
CA THR A 92 -14.41 -21.65 -14.11
C THR A 92 -14.96 -21.83 -15.51
N ALA A 93 -14.89 -20.80 -16.35
CA ALA A 93 -15.20 -20.92 -17.77
C ALA A 93 -14.46 -19.86 -18.59
N ASP A 94 -14.07 -20.23 -19.81
CA ASP A 94 -13.71 -19.31 -20.87
C ASP A 94 -14.42 -19.77 -22.14
N THR A 95 -15.06 -18.82 -22.81
CA THR A 95 -15.74 -19.06 -24.09
C THR A 95 -14.79 -19.45 -25.23
N LYS A 96 -13.46 -19.32 -25.05
CA LYS A 96 -12.43 -19.75 -26.00
C LYS A 96 -11.72 -21.07 -25.66
N SER A 97 -11.92 -21.67 -24.48
CA SER A 97 -11.15 -22.83 -24.02
C SER A 97 -12.00 -23.80 -23.19
N HIS A 98 -11.88 -25.11 -23.44
CA HIS A 98 -12.51 -26.14 -22.60
C HIS A 98 -11.85 -26.20 -21.22
N CYS A 99 -12.70 -26.34 -20.19
CA CYS A 99 -12.37 -26.36 -18.77
C CYS A 99 -11.07 -27.12 -18.43
N THR A 100 -10.07 -26.41 -17.93
CA THR A 100 -8.98 -26.98 -17.14
C THR A 100 -9.11 -26.48 -15.70
N PRO A 101 -9.15 -27.38 -14.70
CA PRO A 101 -8.97 -26.99 -13.31
C PRO A 101 -7.65 -26.25 -13.16
N LEU A 102 -7.63 -25.18 -12.38
CA LEU A 102 -6.38 -24.49 -12.05
C LEU A 102 -5.46 -25.48 -11.32
N VAL A 103 -4.34 -25.80 -11.95
CA VAL A 103 -3.18 -26.29 -11.24
C VAL A 103 -2.58 -25.07 -10.55
N GLU A 104 -2.52 -25.08 -9.22
CA GLU A 104 -1.58 -24.25 -8.50
C GLU A 104 -0.21 -24.63 -9.05
N ASP A 105 0.34 -23.79 -9.93
CA ASP A 105 1.70 -23.99 -10.40
C ASP A 105 2.63 -23.79 -9.18
N ASP A 106 3.53 -24.74 -8.92
CA ASP A 106 4.59 -24.56 -7.92
C ASP A 106 5.52 -23.36 -8.28
N SER A 107 5.29 -22.72 -9.44
CA SER A 107 5.89 -21.46 -9.87
C SER A 107 5.14 -20.18 -9.44
N ILE A 108 4.08 -20.26 -8.62
CA ILE A 108 3.44 -19.07 -8.03
C ILE A 108 4.54 -18.21 -7.38
N GLU A 109 4.90 -17.09 -8.02
CA GLU A 109 5.60 -16.00 -7.36
C GLU A 109 4.60 -15.37 -6.41
N ILE A 110 4.46 -16.01 -5.23
CA ILE A 110 3.90 -15.34 -4.08
C ILE A 110 4.77 -14.11 -3.94
N VAL A 111 4.16 -12.93 -4.03
CA VAL A 111 4.79 -11.69 -3.57
C VAL A 111 4.75 -11.79 -2.05
N GLU A 112 5.48 -12.76 -1.52
CA GLU A 112 6.02 -12.67 -0.19
C GLU A 112 6.90 -11.43 -0.27
N GLN A 113 6.54 -10.40 0.50
CA GLN A 113 7.61 -9.59 1.05
C GLN A 113 8.64 -10.59 1.59
N PRO A 114 9.92 -10.52 1.19
CA PRO A 114 10.90 -11.52 1.56
C PRO A 114 11.06 -11.54 3.07
N LYS A 115 10.24 -12.35 3.75
CA LYS A 115 10.38 -12.62 5.16
C LYS A 115 11.48 -13.66 5.25
N LYS A 116 12.69 -13.10 5.43
CA LYS A 116 13.90 -13.68 6.02
C LYS A 116 15.04 -14.16 5.11
N LYS A 117 15.08 -13.85 3.81
CA LYS A 117 16.30 -14.15 3.03
C LYS A 117 17.01 -13.05 2.26
N ASP A 118 16.52 -11.81 2.22
CA ASP A 118 17.32 -10.75 1.58
C ASP A 118 17.10 -9.32 2.09
N ARG A 119 16.85 -9.13 3.38
CA ARG A 119 16.94 -7.77 3.93
C ARG A 119 18.44 -7.41 4.00
N LYS A 120 18.89 -6.49 3.15
CA LYS A 120 20.27 -5.99 3.17
C LYS A 120 20.54 -5.32 4.53
N ALA A 121 21.67 -5.67 5.13
CA ALA A 121 22.02 -5.22 6.48
C ALA A 121 22.65 -3.83 6.46
N TYR A 122 23.33 -3.48 5.37
CA TYR A 122 23.94 -2.17 5.18
C TYR A 122 23.91 -1.76 3.72
N ALA A 123 23.90 -0.45 3.47
CA ALA A 123 24.08 0.11 2.13
C ALA A 123 25.45 0.76 2.04
N TRP A 124 26.08 0.69 0.87
CA TRP A 124 27.40 1.27 0.67
C TRP A 124 27.57 1.85 -0.73
N ILE A 125 28.44 2.84 -0.82
CA ILE A 125 28.88 3.49 -2.05
C ILE A 125 30.39 3.60 -2.01
N GLN A 126 31.01 3.73 -3.17
CA GLN A 126 32.43 4.01 -3.28
C GLN A 126 32.68 5.03 -4.38
N ASP A 127 33.75 5.78 -4.25
CA ASP A 127 34.38 6.48 -5.35
C ASP A 127 35.79 5.90 -5.56
N LYS A 128 36.67 6.66 -6.23
CA LYS A 128 38.05 6.23 -6.50
C LYS A 128 38.89 6.13 -5.22
N GLU A 129 38.61 6.95 -4.21
CA GLU A 129 39.44 7.17 -3.04
C GLU A 129 38.80 6.63 -1.76
N ASP A 130 37.48 6.67 -1.64
CA ASP A 130 36.76 6.35 -0.41
C ASP A 130 35.65 5.29 -0.63
N VAL A 131 35.32 4.57 0.45
CA VAL A 131 34.14 3.72 0.59
C VAL A 131 33.32 4.23 1.77
N GLN A 132 32.04 4.49 1.53
CA GLN A 132 31.11 4.92 2.56
C GLN A 132 30.06 3.83 2.79
N VAL A 133 29.86 3.43 4.04
CA VAL A 133 28.96 2.36 4.48
C VAL A 133 28.00 2.90 5.52
N VAL A 134 26.72 2.58 5.41
CA VAL A 134 25.68 3.07 6.30
C VAL A 134 24.89 1.91 6.89
N PHE A 135 24.71 1.93 8.21
CA PHE A 135 23.93 0.96 8.98
C PHE A 135 22.79 1.66 9.73
N LYS A 136 21.67 0.94 9.91
CA LYS A 136 20.55 1.36 10.77
C LYS A 136 20.72 0.74 12.16
N VAL A 137 20.93 1.58 13.17
CA VAL A 137 21.19 1.20 14.57
C VAL A 137 20.08 1.72 15.49
N PRO A 138 19.92 1.18 16.72
CA PRO A 138 18.93 1.67 17.67
C PRO A 138 19.08 3.16 18.02
N GLU A 139 17.95 3.87 18.20
CA GLU A 139 17.91 5.32 18.49
C GLU A 139 18.61 5.75 19.79
N TYR A 140 18.84 4.80 20.70
CA TYR A 140 19.48 5.00 22.00
C TYR A 140 20.91 4.46 22.05
N THR A 141 21.51 4.11 20.90
CA THR A 141 22.92 3.72 20.85
C THR A 141 23.79 4.92 21.24
N VAL A 142 24.68 4.72 22.21
CA VAL A 142 25.67 5.72 22.60
C VAL A 142 27.03 5.41 21.99
N LYS A 143 27.86 6.44 21.76
CA LYS A 143 29.17 6.29 21.12
C LYS A 143 30.10 5.29 21.84
N SER A 144 29.98 5.14 23.16
CA SER A 144 30.76 4.19 23.96
C SER A 144 30.42 2.71 23.70
N GLU A 145 29.27 2.43 23.08
CA GLU A 145 28.83 1.07 22.71
C GLU A 145 29.28 0.67 21.30
N VAL A 146 29.85 1.60 20.54
CA VAL A 146 30.44 1.35 19.22
C VAL A 146 31.89 0.91 19.39
N SER A 147 32.16 -0.35 19.09
CA SER A 147 33.51 -0.91 19.03
C SER A 147 33.94 -1.04 17.57
N MET A 148 35.04 -0.37 17.22
CA MET A 148 35.62 -0.45 15.88
C MET A 148 37.11 -0.73 15.97
N SER A 149 37.54 -1.81 15.34
CA SER A 149 38.95 -2.12 15.12
C SER A 149 39.18 -2.33 13.64
N ILE A 150 40.05 -1.53 13.05
CA ILE A 150 40.46 -1.63 11.65
C ILE A 150 41.97 -1.89 11.63
N SER A 151 42.38 -2.90 10.89
CA SER A 151 43.77 -3.06 10.46
C SER A 151 43.81 -2.88 8.94
N GLY A 152 44.97 -2.56 8.36
CA GLY A 152 45.09 -2.08 6.97
C GLY A 152 44.42 -2.92 5.87
N SER A 153 43.91 -4.13 6.16
CA SER A 153 43.02 -4.87 5.25
C SER A 153 41.90 -5.67 5.96
N LYS A 154 41.65 -5.47 7.26
CA LYS A 154 40.58 -6.16 8.00
C LYS A 154 39.80 -5.20 8.87
N ILE A 155 38.51 -5.44 9.01
CA ILE A 155 37.63 -4.66 9.88
C ILE A 155 36.90 -5.58 10.85
N ARG A 156 36.69 -5.07 12.06
CA ARG A 156 35.65 -5.54 12.97
C ARG A 156 34.93 -4.32 13.53
N LEU A 157 33.66 -4.20 13.19
CA LEU A 157 32.75 -3.15 13.64
C LEU A 157 31.60 -3.83 14.37
N ALA A 158 31.39 -3.48 15.63
CA ALA A 158 30.29 -4.01 16.43
C ALA A 158 29.67 -2.91 17.29
N VAL A 159 28.35 -2.98 17.47
CA VAL A 159 27.56 -2.03 18.27
C VAL A 159 26.83 -2.83 19.34
N CYS A 160 26.99 -2.43 20.61
CA CYS A 160 26.39 -3.11 21.77
C CYS A 160 26.66 -4.63 21.76
N GLY A 161 27.86 -5.06 21.34
CA GLY A 161 28.23 -6.48 21.22
C GLY A 161 27.76 -7.19 19.94
N THR A 162 26.89 -6.57 19.13
CA THR A 162 26.41 -7.12 17.86
C THR A 162 27.36 -6.76 16.72
N ILE A 163 27.86 -7.76 16.00
CA ILE A 163 28.85 -7.58 14.93
C ILE A 163 28.14 -7.11 13.64
N LEU A 164 28.46 -5.90 13.20
CA LEU A 164 27.95 -5.30 11.96
C LEU A 164 28.79 -5.74 10.75
N LEU A 165 30.12 -5.55 10.84
CA LEU A 165 31.09 -6.02 9.86
C LEU A 165 32.21 -6.78 10.57
N ASN A 166 32.63 -7.90 10.01
CA ASN A 166 33.81 -8.62 10.47
C ASN A 166 34.44 -9.40 9.32
N GLY A 167 35.69 -9.11 9.00
CA GLY A 167 36.41 -9.87 7.98
C GLY A 167 37.44 -9.05 7.21
N GLN A 168 37.86 -9.62 6.08
CA GLN A 168 38.80 -9.03 5.15
C GLN A 168 38.08 -7.98 4.30
N LEU A 169 38.64 -6.77 4.20
CA LEU A 169 38.10 -5.70 3.36
C LEU A 169 38.35 -5.99 1.86
N GLY A 170 37.56 -5.37 0.99
CA GLY A 170 37.72 -5.48 -0.48
C GLY A 170 39.07 -4.96 -1.01
N GLY A 171 39.82 -4.21 -0.21
CA GLY A 171 41.17 -3.74 -0.51
C GLY A 171 41.85 -3.10 0.72
N PRO A 172 43.13 -2.69 0.59
CA PRO A 172 43.85 -2.04 1.68
C PRO A 172 43.31 -0.63 1.95
N VAL A 173 43.27 -0.23 3.23
CA VAL A 173 42.76 1.06 3.69
C VAL A 173 43.76 1.80 4.57
N ASP A 174 43.72 3.14 4.51
CA ASP A 174 44.47 4.00 5.40
C ASP A 174 43.71 4.16 6.72
N VAL A 175 44.17 3.41 7.73
CA VAL A 175 43.56 3.37 9.06
C VAL A 175 43.54 4.76 9.72
N GLY A 176 44.50 5.64 9.42
CA GLY A 176 44.59 6.97 10.03
C GLY A 176 43.48 7.93 9.60
N ILE A 177 42.84 7.66 8.46
CA ILE A 177 41.84 8.55 7.82
C ILE A 177 40.43 7.91 7.85
N CYS A 178 40.33 6.62 8.20
CA CYS A 178 39.05 5.96 8.39
C CYS A 178 38.28 6.55 9.58
N THR A 179 37.01 6.88 9.39
CA THR A 179 36.15 7.46 10.43
C THR A 179 34.84 6.70 10.57
N CYS A 180 34.27 6.72 11.79
CA CYS A 180 32.97 6.14 12.07
C CYS A 180 32.17 7.16 12.89
N THR A 181 31.04 7.58 12.36
CA THR A 181 30.17 8.61 12.91
C THR A 181 28.80 8.03 13.21
N LEU A 182 28.29 8.32 14.41
CA LEU A 182 26.98 7.91 14.87
C LEU A 182 26.07 9.15 14.94
N ASP A 183 24.94 9.09 14.24
CA ASP A 183 23.94 10.15 14.19
C ASP A 183 22.55 9.54 14.46
N SER A 184 22.04 9.72 15.67
CA SER A 184 20.78 9.13 16.17
C SER A 184 20.65 7.62 15.88
N ASN A 185 19.97 7.23 14.80
CA ASN A 185 19.73 5.85 14.39
C ASN A 185 20.59 5.39 13.19
N LYS A 186 21.57 6.20 12.78
CA LYS A 186 22.41 5.99 11.61
C LYS A 186 23.87 5.90 12.02
N LEU A 187 24.51 4.79 11.69
CA LEU A 187 25.97 4.64 11.81
C LEU A 187 26.59 4.71 10.42
N GLU A 188 27.51 5.65 10.24
CA GLU A 188 28.20 5.90 8.97
C GLU A 188 29.69 5.61 9.14
N LEU A 189 30.19 4.64 8.37
CA LEU A 189 31.59 4.24 8.32
C LEU A 189 32.18 4.76 7.01
N LYS A 190 33.25 5.53 7.10
CA LYS A 190 34.05 5.99 5.96
C LYS A 190 35.42 5.31 5.99
N LEU A 191 35.73 4.58 4.93
CA LEU A 191 37.00 3.90 4.72
C LEU A 191 37.76 4.58 3.58
N SER A 192 39.03 4.92 3.79
CA SER A 192 39.87 5.54 2.76
C SER A 192 40.80 4.49 2.14
N LYS A 193 40.77 4.34 0.81
CA LYS A 193 41.50 3.31 0.07
C LYS A 193 42.96 3.69 -0.09
N CYS A 194 43.87 2.71 0.05
CA CYS A 194 45.27 2.89 -0.37
C CYS A 194 45.48 2.62 -1.87
N SER A 195 44.47 2.09 -2.56
CA SER A 195 44.54 1.71 -3.97
C SER A 195 43.31 2.16 -4.74
N MET A 196 43.49 2.63 -5.97
CA MET A 196 42.42 3.10 -6.87
C MET A 196 41.57 1.97 -7.48
N VAL A 197 41.59 0.77 -6.89
CA VAL A 197 40.86 -0.41 -7.38
C VAL A 197 39.42 -0.36 -6.85
N PRO A 198 38.40 -0.56 -7.71
CA PRO A 198 37.02 -0.64 -7.26
C PRO A 198 36.79 -1.95 -6.48
N TRP A 199 36.09 -1.84 -5.35
CA TRP A 199 35.72 -2.98 -4.52
C TRP A 199 34.45 -3.61 -5.06
N LYS A 200 34.35 -4.94 -5.04
CA LYS A 200 33.10 -5.65 -5.37
C LYS A 200 32.16 -5.74 -4.17
N GLU A 201 32.74 -5.73 -2.98
CA GLU A 201 32.07 -5.90 -1.69
C GLU A 201 32.90 -5.20 -0.61
N VAL A 202 32.26 -4.77 0.48
CA VAL A 202 32.96 -4.10 1.60
C VAL A 202 33.82 -5.08 2.37
N VAL A 203 33.25 -6.24 2.70
CA VAL A 203 33.93 -7.37 3.33
C VAL A 203 33.80 -8.58 2.41
N VAL A 204 34.91 -9.27 2.16
CA VAL A 204 34.97 -10.41 1.25
C VAL A 204 34.07 -11.54 1.75
N GLY A 205 33.07 -11.92 0.94
CA GLY A 205 32.07 -12.94 1.26
C GLY A 205 30.86 -12.44 2.06
N ASP A 206 30.67 -11.12 2.21
CA ASP A 206 29.51 -10.54 2.90
C ASP A 206 28.43 -10.02 1.93
N GLU A 207 27.50 -10.89 1.56
CA GLU A 207 26.40 -10.61 0.62
C GLU A 207 25.28 -9.71 1.20
N ARG A 208 25.40 -9.31 2.47
CA ARG A 208 24.41 -8.48 3.16
C ARG A 208 24.49 -6.99 2.77
N GLY A 209 25.52 -6.59 2.01
CA GLY A 209 25.73 -5.22 1.56
C GLY A 209 24.99 -4.87 0.26
N LEU A 210 24.34 -3.71 0.21
CA LEU A 210 23.72 -3.15 -0.99
C LEU A 210 24.62 -2.07 -1.62
N TYR A 211 25.19 -2.33 -2.79
CA TYR A 211 25.99 -1.34 -3.52
C TYR A 211 25.07 -0.30 -4.19
N CYS A 212 25.36 0.99 -3.98
CA CYS A 212 24.63 2.11 -4.54
C CYS A 212 25.57 2.94 -5.43
N GLU A 213 25.17 3.21 -6.69
CA GLU A 213 25.97 4.02 -7.62
C GLU A 213 25.95 5.52 -7.32
N LYS A 214 24.88 6.01 -6.66
CA LYS A 214 24.68 7.42 -6.33
C LYS A 214 24.31 7.59 -4.86
N ARG A 215 24.71 8.73 -4.29
CA ARG A 215 24.40 9.11 -2.90
C ARG A 215 22.89 9.22 -2.63
N GLU A 216 22.12 9.65 -3.62
CA GLU A 216 20.65 9.73 -3.55
C GLU A 216 20.01 8.35 -3.33
N ILE A 217 20.52 7.34 -4.05
CA ILE A 217 20.07 5.95 -3.95
C ILE A 217 20.47 5.35 -2.60
N LEU A 218 21.65 5.71 -2.08
CA LEU A 218 22.10 5.31 -0.74
C LEU A 218 21.15 5.82 0.36
N LEU A 219 20.70 7.07 0.26
CA LEU A 219 19.77 7.67 1.21
C LEU A 219 18.35 7.11 1.07
N ALA A 220 17.87 6.88 -0.16
CA ALA A 220 16.58 6.24 -0.39
C ALA A 220 16.56 4.80 0.16
N ASN A 221 17.67 4.07 0.02
CA ASN A 221 17.79 2.69 0.50
C ASN A 221 18.01 2.58 2.02
N PHE A 222 18.45 3.66 2.68
CA PHE A 222 18.66 3.68 4.13
C PHE A 222 17.39 3.31 4.90
N GLU A 223 16.22 3.77 4.45
CA GLU A 223 14.95 3.48 5.12
C GLU A 223 14.60 1.98 5.11
N PHE A 224 15.06 1.26 4.09
CA PHE A 224 14.77 -0.16 3.87
C PHE A 224 15.81 -1.11 4.50
N LEU A 225 16.89 -0.60 5.10
CA LEU A 225 17.90 -1.43 5.76
C LEU A 225 17.37 -2.14 7.01
N GLN A 226 17.90 -3.34 7.29
CA GLN A 226 17.65 -3.99 8.57
C GLN A 226 18.17 -3.12 9.71
N ARG A 227 17.33 -2.90 10.72
CA ARG A 227 17.80 -2.44 12.04
C ARG A 227 18.50 -3.61 12.71
N PHE A 228 19.78 -3.45 13.05
CA PHE A 228 20.49 -4.50 13.79
C PHE A 228 19.89 -4.62 15.21
N PRO A 229 19.41 -5.80 15.61
CA PRO A 229 18.97 -6.05 16.98
C PRO A 229 20.21 -6.19 17.87
N THR A 230 20.20 -5.53 19.03
CA THR A 230 21.21 -5.76 20.07
C THR A 230 20.88 -7.06 20.79
N ASP A 231 21.47 -8.17 20.37
CA ASP A 231 21.35 -9.46 21.07
C ASP A 231 22.25 -9.48 22.32
N SER A 232 21.82 -8.76 23.35
CA SER A 232 22.22 -8.97 24.74
C SER A 232 21.15 -8.42 25.69
N GLN A 233 19.97 -9.04 25.65
CA GLN A 233 19.00 -8.94 26.73
C GLN A 233 18.57 -10.35 27.15
N THR A 234 19.33 -10.93 28.08
CA THR A 234 18.66 -11.61 29.19
C THR A 234 17.71 -10.60 29.85
N PRO A 235 16.51 -11.01 30.29
CA PRO A 235 15.47 -10.09 30.72
C PRO A 235 15.93 -9.36 31.98
N ARG A 236 16.47 -8.15 31.80
CA ARG A 236 16.45 -7.14 32.84
C ARG A 236 15.01 -6.64 32.88
N GLU A 237 14.29 -7.07 33.91
CA GLU A 237 13.08 -6.42 34.36
C GLU A 237 13.39 -4.93 34.62
N SER A 238 13.20 -4.11 33.59
CA SER A 238 13.03 -2.68 33.72
C SER A 238 12.43 -2.13 32.43
N ASN A 239 11.10 -2.09 32.47
CA ASN A 239 10.21 -1.18 31.77
C ASN A 239 10.12 -1.28 30.24
N ALA A 240 9.07 -2.02 29.86
CA ALA A 240 8.32 -1.93 28.62
C ALA A 240 8.87 -2.73 27.43
N SER A 241 8.83 -4.07 27.57
CA SER A 241 7.97 -4.76 26.61
C SER A 241 6.58 -4.12 26.79
N LYS A 242 6.14 -3.33 25.82
CA LYS A 242 4.70 -3.19 25.62
C LYS A 242 4.23 -4.54 25.10
N THR A 243 4.20 -5.52 25.99
CA THR A 243 3.13 -6.49 26.01
C THR A 243 1.90 -5.60 26.08
N PHE A 244 1.32 -5.29 24.92
CA PHE A 244 0.08 -4.53 24.89
C PHE A 244 -0.87 -5.33 25.76
N ASN A 245 -1.35 -4.71 26.83
CA ASN A 245 -2.44 -5.29 27.57
C ASN A 245 -3.55 -5.50 26.54
N THR A 246 -4.08 -6.70 26.40
CA THR A 246 -5.23 -6.94 25.53
C THR A 246 -6.43 -6.09 25.95
N GLU A 247 -6.45 -5.59 27.19
CA GLU A 247 -7.41 -4.59 27.69
C GLU A 247 -7.12 -3.14 27.25
N GLN A 248 -5.99 -2.88 26.58
CA GLN A 248 -5.65 -1.60 25.94
C GLN A 248 -5.84 -1.60 24.42
N LEU A 249 -6.19 -2.75 23.84
CA LEU A 249 -6.61 -2.83 22.43
C LEU A 249 -8.04 -2.28 22.35
N GLU A 250 -8.25 -1.25 21.53
CA GLU A 250 -9.60 -0.77 21.24
C GLU A 250 -10.28 -1.75 20.27
N ASP A 251 -11.62 -1.76 20.20
CA ASP A 251 -12.37 -2.64 19.26
C ASP A 251 -11.90 -2.50 17.80
N CYS A 252 -11.25 -1.37 17.48
CA CYS A 252 -10.66 -1.10 16.18
C CYS A 252 -9.36 -1.90 15.93
N ASP A 253 -8.63 -2.30 16.97
CA ASP A 253 -7.35 -3.02 16.86
C ASP A 253 -7.51 -4.54 16.71
N MET A 254 -8.76 -5.02 16.76
CA MET A 254 -9.10 -6.38 16.39
C MET A 254 -8.85 -6.54 14.87
N THR A 255 -7.73 -7.16 14.52
CA THR A 255 -7.45 -7.56 13.15
C THR A 255 -8.52 -8.54 12.71
N ASN A 256 -9.17 -8.28 11.58
CA ASN A 256 -10.07 -9.29 11.00
C ASN A 256 -9.21 -10.54 10.71
N GLU A 257 -9.48 -11.65 11.39
CA GLU A 257 -8.76 -12.93 11.18
C GLU A 257 -9.10 -13.56 9.82
N GLU A 258 -9.99 -12.93 9.06
CA GLU A 258 -10.31 -13.32 7.70
C GLU A 258 -9.11 -13.07 6.77
N ILE A 259 -8.67 -14.17 6.16
CA ILE A 259 -7.65 -14.17 5.11
C ILE A 259 -8.09 -13.22 4.01
N SER A 260 -7.24 -12.27 3.62
CA SER A 260 -7.51 -11.34 2.51
C SER A 260 -6.29 -11.24 1.62
N LYS A 261 -6.47 -11.48 0.33
CA LYS A 261 -5.37 -11.50 -0.65
C LYS A 261 -5.70 -10.67 -1.87
N ILE A 262 -4.68 -10.01 -2.42
CA ILE A 262 -4.71 -9.35 -3.72
C ILE A 262 -4.17 -10.36 -4.75
N ARG A 263 -4.91 -10.60 -5.83
CA ARG A 263 -4.53 -11.53 -6.90
C ARG A 263 -4.61 -10.86 -8.26
N TRP A 264 -3.55 -10.98 -9.05
CA TRP A 264 -3.53 -10.56 -10.46
C TRP A 264 -3.75 -11.79 -11.34
N LEU A 265 -4.93 -11.89 -11.92
CA LEU A 265 -5.38 -13.02 -12.74
C LEU A 265 -5.13 -12.71 -14.22
N CYS A 266 -4.35 -13.56 -14.90
CA CYS A 266 -4.10 -13.39 -16.32
C CYS A 266 -5.29 -13.89 -17.15
N GLY A 267 -5.80 -13.04 -18.04
CA GLY A 267 -6.93 -13.40 -18.90
C GLY A 267 -6.61 -14.42 -19.98
N GLU A 268 -5.34 -14.56 -20.34
CA GLU A 268 -4.90 -15.45 -21.42
C GLU A 268 -4.53 -16.84 -20.92
N THR A 269 -3.73 -16.92 -19.85
CA THR A 269 -3.28 -18.20 -19.28
C THR A 269 -4.25 -18.76 -18.23
N HIS A 270 -5.21 -17.95 -17.78
CA HIS A 270 -6.08 -18.24 -16.63
C HIS A 270 -5.33 -18.52 -15.33
N THR A 271 -4.06 -18.12 -15.21
CA THR A 271 -3.28 -18.34 -14.00
C THR A 271 -3.24 -17.08 -13.12
N VAL A 272 -2.97 -17.28 -11.83
CA VAL A 272 -2.62 -16.18 -10.93
C VAL A 272 -1.17 -15.79 -11.24
N LYS A 273 -0.97 -14.61 -11.82
CA LYS A 273 0.36 -14.10 -12.17
C LYS A 273 1.13 -13.60 -10.96
N TYR A 274 0.43 -12.91 -10.06
CA TYR A 274 0.99 -12.38 -8.82
C TYR A 274 -0.03 -12.49 -7.69
N MET A 275 0.46 -12.64 -6.47
CA MET A 275 -0.39 -12.69 -5.27
C MET A 275 0.28 -11.94 -4.13
N SER A 276 -0.48 -11.12 -3.39
CA SER A 276 -0.02 -10.46 -2.18
C SER A 276 -0.99 -10.72 -1.02
N ASP A 277 -0.44 -11.05 0.14
CA ASP A 277 -1.21 -11.30 1.36
C ASP A 277 -1.34 -9.99 2.16
N ILE A 278 -2.60 -9.55 2.35
CA ILE A 278 -2.95 -8.37 3.15
C ILE A 278 -3.75 -8.76 4.40
N THR A 279 -3.71 -10.04 4.79
CA THR A 279 -4.36 -10.54 6.00
C THR A 279 -3.91 -9.74 7.22
N GLY A 280 -4.86 -9.31 8.04
CA GLY A 280 -4.63 -8.43 9.19
C GLY A 280 -4.64 -6.94 8.87
N HIS A 281 -4.69 -6.54 7.59
CA HIS A 281 -4.92 -5.16 7.18
C HIS A 281 -6.36 -4.95 6.75
N ASN A 282 -7.05 -4.00 7.38
CA ASN A 282 -8.42 -3.68 7.03
C ASN A 282 -8.47 -2.88 5.73
N VAL A 283 -9.30 -3.33 4.77
CA VAL A 283 -9.63 -2.53 3.60
C VAL A 283 -10.54 -1.39 4.03
N LEU A 284 -10.10 -0.14 3.83
CA LEU A 284 -10.85 1.06 4.20
C LEU A 284 -11.84 1.47 3.11
N PHE A 285 -11.40 1.43 1.84
CA PHE A 285 -12.22 1.62 0.64
C PHE A 285 -11.43 1.30 -0.64
N ALA A 286 -12.16 1.06 -1.73
CA ALA A 286 -11.63 1.07 -3.09
C ALA A 286 -12.23 2.26 -3.87
N VAL A 287 -11.43 2.89 -4.74
CA VAL A 287 -11.86 4.10 -5.45
C VAL A 287 -11.27 4.18 -6.86
N ALA A 288 -12.08 4.62 -7.82
CA ALA A 288 -11.64 4.99 -9.16
C ALA A 288 -11.30 6.49 -9.20
N LEU A 289 -10.04 6.83 -9.46
CA LEU A 289 -9.57 8.23 -9.52
C LEU A 289 -9.46 8.78 -10.95
N GLY A 290 -9.89 8.00 -11.95
CA GLY A 290 -9.78 8.35 -13.36
C GLY A 290 -10.01 7.14 -14.26
N ILE A 291 -9.20 7.04 -15.32
CA ILE A 291 -9.21 5.94 -16.30
C ILE A 291 -8.32 4.77 -15.83
N GLU A 292 -7.49 5.01 -14.82
CA GLU A 292 -6.59 4.02 -14.23
C GLU A 292 -7.34 2.92 -13.45
N PRO A 293 -6.67 1.79 -13.16
CA PRO A 293 -7.16 0.78 -12.23
C PRO A 293 -7.63 1.41 -10.91
N GLN A 294 -8.64 0.80 -10.27
CA GLN A 294 -9.08 1.26 -8.96
C GLN A 294 -7.93 1.15 -7.94
N CYS A 295 -7.80 2.19 -7.14
CA CYS A 295 -6.89 2.22 -6.01
C CYS A 295 -7.52 1.56 -4.79
N LEU A 296 -6.69 0.93 -3.96
CA LEU A 296 -7.09 0.26 -2.73
C LEU A 296 -6.53 1.02 -1.53
N CYS A 297 -7.40 1.47 -0.62
CA CYS A 297 -6.99 2.10 0.62
C CYS A 297 -6.96 1.05 1.75
N LEU A 298 -5.77 0.81 2.31
CA LEU A 298 -5.56 -0.13 3.42
C LEU A 298 -5.27 0.63 4.71
N ARG A 299 -5.78 0.11 5.82
CA ARG A 299 -5.35 0.58 7.15
C ARG A 299 -3.95 0.03 7.45
N MET A 300 -3.03 0.94 7.70
CA MET A 300 -1.69 0.63 8.18
C MET A 300 -1.47 1.45 9.45
N ASP A 301 -1.44 0.78 10.60
CA ASP A 301 -1.44 1.44 11.91
C ASP A 301 -2.69 2.35 12.09
N VAL A 302 -2.51 3.64 12.33
CA VAL A 302 -3.60 4.62 12.46
C VAL A 302 -4.01 5.26 11.13
N ASP A 303 -3.19 5.11 10.09
CA ASP A 303 -3.34 5.81 8.81
C ASP A 303 -4.09 4.99 7.76
N GLY A 304 -4.68 5.69 6.80
CA GLY A 304 -5.18 5.09 5.57
C GLY A 304 -4.17 5.27 4.44
N ILE A 305 -3.65 4.17 3.91
CA ILE A 305 -2.65 4.19 2.84
C ILE A 305 -3.30 3.79 1.52
N LEU A 306 -3.28 4.70 0.55
CA LEU A 306 -3.84 4.48 -0.77
C LEU A 306 -2.80 3.89 -1.71
N TRP A 307 -3.08 2.70 -2.22
CA TRP A 307 -2.24 1.96 -3.16
C TRP A 307 -2.83 2.00 -4.56
N SER A 308 -2.00 2.33 -5.55
CA SER A 308 -2.29 2.04 -6.96
C SER A 308 -1.82 0.62 -7.26
N LEU A 309 -2.70 -0.23 -7.80
CA LEU A 309 -2.44 -1.66 -8.05
C LEU A 309 -1.98 -1.95 -9.49
N ASP A 310 -1.49 -0.94 -10.17
CA ASP A 310 -1.06 -1.05 -11.55
C ASP A 310 0.39 -1.52 -11.69
N CYS A 311 0.64 -2.39 -12.65
CA CYS A 311 1.96 -2.96 -12.95
C CYS A 311 2.81 -1.98 -13.77
N CYS A 312 3.09 -0.79 -13.22
CA CYS A 312 3.95 0.20 -13.84
C CYS A 312 5.42 -0.02 -13.42
N GLU A 313 6.34 -0.01 -14.38
CA GLU A 313 7.80 -0.04 -14.14
C GLU A 313 8.29 -1.23 -13.27
N GLY A 314 7.64 -2.39 -13.38
CA GLY A 314 8.00 -3.59 -12.62
C GLY A 314 7.57 -3.58 -11.15
N LYS A 315 6.80 -2.57 -10.71
CA LYS A 315 6.14 -2.55 -9.40
C LYS A 315 4.67 -2.92 -9.58
N LEU A 316 4.19 -3.88 -8.79
CA LEU A 316 2.80 -4.35 -8.83
C LEU A 316 1.84 -3.46 -8.03
N ALA A 317 2.39 -2.75 -7.04
CA ALA A 317 1.66 -1.78 -6.26
C ALA A 317 2.57 -0.59 -5.95
N THR A 318 2.03 0.62 -6.07
CA THR A 318 2.74 1.85 -5.71
C THR A 318 1.94 2.66 -4.70
N HIS A 319 2.66 3.25 -3.75
CA HIS A 319 2.06 4.19 -2.79
C HIS A 319 1.62 5.45 -3.53
N ARG A 320 0.36 5.86 -3.35
CA ARG A 320 -0.20 7.06 -3.97
C ARG A 320 -0.40 8.19 -2.97
N ALA A 321 -0.95 7.89 -1.81
CA ALA A 321 -1.23 8.88 -0.77
C ALA A 321 -1.32 8.26 0.62
N THR A 322 -1.09 9.07 1.64
CA THR A 322 -1.31 8.73 3.05
C THR A 322 -2.35 9.67 3.64
N PHE A 323 -3.47 9.13 4.12
CA PHE A 323 -4.48 9.84 4.88
C PHE A 323 -4.20 9.67 6.37
N ASN A 324 -3.58 10.68 6.97
CA ASN A 324 -3.13 10.63 8.37
C ASN A 324 -4.32 10.43 9.33
N ALA A 325 -4.15 9.50 10.27
CA ALA A 325 -5.14 9.06 11.26
C ALA A 325 -6.48 8.57 10.67
N PHE A 326 -6.58 8.39 9.34
CA PHE A 326 -7.85 8.08 8.70
C PHE A 326 -8.36 6.69 9.05
N GLY A 327 -7.47 5.71 9.27
CA GLY A 327 -7.85 4.37 9.72
C GLY A 327 -8.57 4.41 11.07
N TYR A 328 -8.04 5.20 12.02
CA TYR A 328 -8.66 5.43 13.32
C TYR A 328 -10.00 6.18 13.21
N VAL A 329 -10.01 7.28 12.45
CA VAL A 329 -11.21 8.10 12.26
C VAL A 329 -12.34 7.30 11.61
N GLN A 330 -12.04 6.52 10.58
CA GLN A 330 -13.02 5.69 9.89
C GLN A 330 -13.64 4.65 10.81
N ALA A 331 -12.82 4.01 11.65
CA ALA A 331 -13.30 3.02 12.60
C ALA A 331 -14.25 3.61 13.66
N SER A 332 -14.02 4.87 14.07
CA SER A 332 -14.93 5.60 14.98
C SER A 332 -16.31 5.91 14.38
N LYS A 333 -16.48 5.79 13.05
CA LYS A 333 -17.74 6.04 12.34
C LYS A 333 -18.47 4.73 12.11
N ALA A 334 -19.18 4.27 13.14
CA ALA A 334 -19.96 3.03 13.09
C ALA A 334 -21.11 3.05 12.05
N GLN A 335 -21.65 4.23 11.75
CA GLN A 335 -22.74 4.41 10.77
C GLN A 335 -22.25 4.70 9.35
N ARG A 336 -20.94 4.56 9.08
CA ARG A 336 -20.38 4.76 7.74
C ARG A 336 -20.98 3.76 6.76
N LYS A 337 -21.29 4.22 5.56
CA LYS A 337 -21.73 3.40 4.44
C LYS A 337 -20.77 3.49 3.26
N PHE A 338 -20.19 4.67 3.02
CA PHE A 338 -19.23 4.89 1.95
C PHE A 338 -17.98 5.59 2.49
N CYS A 339 -16.84 5.26 1.92
CA CYS A 339 -15.59 5.97 2.11
C CYS A 339 -14.96 6.20 0.73
N THR A 340 -14.41 7.39 0.49
CA THR A 340 -13.82 7.78 -0.80
C THR A 340 -12.76 8.86 -0.58
N CYS A 341 -12.02 9.23 -1.63
CA CYS A 341 -11.15 10.40 -1.63
C CYS A 341 -11.23 11.14 -2.96
N SER A 342 -10.70 12.36 -2.99
CA SER A 342 -10.56 13.11 -4.23
C SER A 342 -9.52 12.49 -5.17
N PRO A 343 -9.65 12.69 -6.51
CA PRO A 343 -8.64 12.31 -7.49
C PRO A 343 -7.23 12.81 -7.18
N ASP A 344 -7.10 14.05 -6.70
CA ASP A 344 -5.83 14.67 -6.31
C ASP A 344 -5.36 14.28 -4.88
N CYS A 345 -6.12 13.44 -4.19
CA CYS A 345 -5.87 12.99 -2.81
C CYS A 345 -5.77 14.13 -1.78
N SER A 346 -6.27 15.33 -2.08
CA SER A 346 -6.31 16.48 -1.17
C SER A 346 -7.27 16.28 0.02
N TYR A 347 -8.30 15.44 -0.13
CA TYR A 347 -9.20 15.07 0.97
C TYR A 347 -9.68 13.62 0.87
N ALA A 348 -10.10 13.09 2.03
CA ALA A 348 -10.88 11.86 2.14
C ALA A 348 -12.26 12.16 2.73
N ALA A 349 -13.27 11.38 2.35
CA ALA A 349 -14.64 11.54 2.83
C ALA A 349 -15.19 10.23 3.39
N ILE A 350 -15.90 10.34 4.52
CA ILE A 350 -16.68 9.26 5.12
C ILE A 350 -18.14 9.69 5.08
N VAL A 351 -19.00 8.88 4.47
CA VAL A 351 -20.43 9.19 4.33
C VAL A 351 -21.23 8.14 5.07
N GLU A 352 -22.14 8.59 5.93
CA GLU A 352 -23.04 7.72 6.69
C GLU A 352 -24.15 7.16 5.80
N ALA A 353 -24.90 6.18 6.30
CA ALA A 353 -26.05 5.65 5.56
C ALA A 353 -27.13 6.72 5.27
N LYS A 354 -27.21 7.74 6.13
CA LYS A 354 -28.16 8.84 6.03
C LYS A 354 -27.51 10.14 6.47
N ARG A 355 -28.00 11.26 5.90
CA ARG A 355 -27.88 12.63 6.43
C ARG A 355 -26.48 13.25 6.48
N HIS A 356 -25.42 12.53 6.83
CA HIS A 356 -24.12 13.13 7.12
C HIS A 356 -23.01 12.64 6.18
N ALA A 357 -22.15 13.58 5.79
CA ALA A 357 -20.84 13.31 5.21
C ALA A 357 -19.78 14.09 5.98
N PHE A 358 -18.65 13.43 6.24
CA PHE A 358 -17.49 14.01 6.90
C PHE A 358 -16.37 14.11 5.88
N VAL A 359 -15.83 15.30 5.67
CA VAL A 359 -14.71 15.56 4.75
C VAL A 359 -13.47 15.90 5.58
N TYR A 360 -12.39 15.19 5.32
CA TYR A 360 -11.11 15.28 6.01
C TYR A 360 -10.04 15.75 5.03
N TRP A 361 -9.56 16.97 5.24
CA TRP A 361 -8.56 17.60 4.38
C TRP A 361 -7.15 17.24 4.82
N GLN A 362 -6.28 16.99 3.84
CA GLN A 362 -4.86 16.84 4.09
C GLN A 362 -4.28 18.11 4.73
N PRO A 363 -3.26 17.98 5.60
CA PRO A 363 -2.62 19.13 6.23
C PRO A 363 -2.07 20.07 5.16
N THR A 364 -2.65 21.28 5.08
CA THR A 364 -2.14 22.34 4.21
C THR A 364 -1.20 23.23 5.01
N ALA A 365 -0.05 23.58 4.43
CA ALA A 365 0.91 24.49 5.03
C ALA A 365 0.21 25.82 5.36
N VAL A 366 0.29 26.23 6.63
CA VAL A 366 -0.31 27.49 7.06
C VAL A 366 0.74 28.58 6.90
N PHE A 367 0.50 29.53 5.98
CA PHE A 367 1.38 30.68 5.78
C PHE A 367 1.21 31.77 6.86
N THR A 368 0.20 31.64 7.71
CA THR A 368 -0.04 32.52 8.86
C THR A 368 0.57 31.94 10.13
N ASP A 369 0.97 32.83 11.03
CA ASP A 369 1.69 32.50 12.26
C ASP A 369 0.73 31.92 13.34
N LEU A 370 0.09 30.78 13.03
CA LEU A 370 -0.80 30.09 13.97
C LEU A 370 0.04 29.48 15.09
N ARG A 371 -0.35 29.72 16.34
CA ARG A 371 0.29 29.15 17.53
C ARG A 371 -0.71 28.34 18.33
N HIS A 372 -0.29 27.17 18.79
CA HIS A 372 -1.08 26.32 19.66
C HIS A 372 -1.37 27.08 20.97
N ARG A 373 -2.66 27.22 21.33
CA ARG A 373 -3.11 28.08 22.43
C ARG A 373 -2.53 27.69 23.79
N GLU A 374 -2.26 26.41 24.01
CA GLU A 374 -1.70 25.90 25.27
C GLU A 374 -0.18 25.74 25.27
N SER A 375 0.45 25.51 24.12
CA SER A 375 1.89 25.16 24.06
C SER A 375 2.76 26.21 23.37
N GLY A 376 2.14 27.26 22.80
CA GLY A 376 2.82 28.35 22.10
C GLY A 376 3.57 27.94 20.82
N ARG A 377 3.61 26.65 20.49
CA ARG A 377 4.28 26.11 19.30
C ARG A 377 3.59 26.58 18.03
N ARG A 378 4.39 27.00 17.04
CA ARG A 378 3.91 27.33 15.69
C ARG A 378 3.30 26.08 15.05
N VAL A 379 2.07 26.21 14.55
CA VAL A 379 1.33 25.18 13.84
C VAL A 379 1.71 25.29 12.37
N ALA A 380 2.59 24.41 11.90
CA ALA A 380 3.09 24.43 10.52
C ALA A 380 2.03 24.01 9.49
N ALA A 381 1.08 23.16 9.89
CA ALA A 381 -0.01 22.68 9.04
C ALA A 381 -1.26 22.41 9.87
N VAL A 382 -2.44 22.66 9.31
CA VAL A 382 -3.73 22.37 9.94
C VAL A 382 -4.50 21.40 9.05
N ALA A 383 -4.84 20.24 9.58
CA ALA A 383 -5.85 19.37 8.98
C ALA A 383 -7.25 19.92 9.35
N LYS A 384 -8.13 20.04 8.35
CA LYS A 384 -9.50 20.53 8.55
C LYS A 384 -10.48 19.38 8.43
N GLN A 385 -11.54 19.43 9.22
CA GLN A 385 -12.68 18.53 9.09
C GLN A 385 -13.94 19.35 8.84
N ASN A 386 -14.75 18.94 7.87
CA ASN A 386 -16.07 19.51 7.60
C ASN A 386 -17.14 18.43 7.83
N LEU A 387 -18.19 18.78 8.57
CA LEU A 387 -19.42 17.99 8.64
C LEU A 387 -20.44 18.62 7.69
N ILE A 388 -20.88 17.84 6.72
CA ILE A 388 -21.95 18.20 5.79
C ILE A 388 -23.21 17.48 6.27
N SER A 389 -24.26 18.26 6.54
CA SER A 389 -25.60 17.75 6.83
C SER A 389 -26.49 18.00 5.62
N LEU A 390 -27.06 16.94 5.07
CA LEU A 390 -27.97 17.00 3.92
C LEU A 390 -29.32 17.58 4.37
N SER A 391 -29.70 18.68 3.75
CA SER A 391 -31.00 19.34 3.94
C SER A 391 -31.59 19.74 2.60
N LYS A 392 -32.91 19.70 2.49
CA LYS A 392 -33.69 20.13 1.34
C LYS A 392 -34.55 21.32 1.75
N VAL A 393 -34.80 22.21 0.80
CA VAL A 393 -35.82 23.25 0.96
C VAL A 393 -37.17 22.58 0.66
N ASP A 394 -38.06 22.54 1.62
CA ASP A 394 -39.40 22.00 1.43
C ASP A 394 -40.28 22.93 0.58
N SER A 395 -41.48 22.48 0.25
CA SER A 395 -42.46 23.27 -0.51
C SER A 395 -42.90 24.55 0.20
N MET A 396 -42.61 24.71 1.50
CA MET A 396 -42.88 25.91 2.29
C MET A 396 -41.66 26.84 2.42
N GLY A 397 -40.50 26.46 1.89
CA GLY A 397 -39.27 27.26 1.95
C GLY A 397 -38.40 26.99 3.17
N ASP A 398 -38.75 26.03 4.02
CA ASP A 398 -37.97 25.66 5.20
C ASP A 398 -36.94 24.56 4.89
N ASN A 399 -35.80 24.61 5.58
CA ASN A 399 -34.76 23.58 5.45
C ASN A 399 -35.17 22.31 6.20
N ALA A 400 -35.84 21.39 5.50
CA ALA A 400 -36.11 20.06 5.98
C ALA A 400 -34.84 19.19 5.92
N THR A 401 -34.63 18.37 6.95
CA THR A 401 -33.50 17.42 6.97
C THR A 401 -33.75 16.29 5.97
N ALA A 402 -32.77 15.99 5.11
CA ALA A 402 -32.87 14.83 4.22
C ALA A 402 -32.84 13.53 5.05
N SER A 403 -33.88 12.72 4.92
CA SER A 403 -34.06 11.48 5.68
C SER A 403 -33.87 10.22 4.82
N GLU A 404 -33.64 10.43 3.53
CA GLU A 404 -33.48 9.40 2.52
C GLU A 404 -32.14 8.66 2.67
N ASP A 405 -32.15 7.39 2.29
CA ASP A 405 -30.93 6.58 2.25
C ASP A 405 -30.00 7.09 1.16
N ILE A 406 -28.72 7.22 1.53
CA ILE A 406 -27.65 7.50 0.59
C ILE A 406 -27.30 6.17 -0.11
N ILE A 407 -27.32 6.17 -1.44
CA ILE A 407 -27.08 4.99 -2.28
C ILE A 407 -25.80 5.08 -3.11
N GLY A 408 -25.21 6.27 -3.23
CA GLY A 408 -23.95 6.44 -3.95
C GLY A 408 -23.24 7.73 -3.56
N VAL A 409 -21.93 7.72 -3.73
CA VAL A 409 -21.06 8.87 -3.48
C VAL A 409 -20.03 8.93 -4.59
N TYR A 410 -19.74 10.13 -5.07
CA TYR A 410 -18.62 10.40 -5.98
C TYR A 410 -17.88 11.64 -5.52
N ALA A 411 -16.57 11.52 -5.31
CA ALA A 411 -15.71 12.61 -4.89
C ALA A 411 -14.92 13.13 -6.09
N ASP A 412 -15.04 14.43 -6.34
CA ASP A 412 -14.20 15.19 -7.27
C ASP A 412 -13.33 16.17 -6.47
N ASN A 413 -12.32 16.77 -7.10
CA ASN A 413 -11.40 17.69 -6.43
C ASN A 413 -12.13 18.92 -5.84
N ASN A 414 -13.20 19.38 -6.50
CA ASN A 414 -13.92 20.61 -6.12
C ASN A 414 -15.32 20.37 -5.57
N ALA A 415 -15.84 19.13 -5.65
CA ALA A 415 -17.20 18.83 -5.26
C ALA A 415 -17.34 17.41 -4.73
N LEU A 416 -18.23 17.22 -3.77
CA LEU A 416 -18.69 15.92 -3.31
C LEU A 416 -20.13 15.72 -3.79
N PHE A 417 -20.34 14.68 -4.59
CA PHE A 417 -21.65 14.28 -5.07
C PHE A 417 -22.19 13.16 -4.19
N ILE A 418 -23.41 13.34 -3.68
CA ILE A 418 -24.10 12.36 -2.84
C ILE A 418 -25.45 12.05 -3.46
N LEU A 419 -25.63 10.79 -3.87
CA LEU A 419 -26.86 10.29 -4.45
C LEU A 419 -27.71 9.63 -3.36
N THR A 420 -28.95 10.07 -3.25
CA THR A 420 -29.99 9.42 -2.45
C THR A 420 -31.00 8.72 -3.37
N ASN A 421 -31.95 8.00 -2.79
CA ASN A 421 -33.04 7.38 -3.57
C ASN A 421 -33.90 8.36 -4.37
N VAL A 422 -33.83 9.66 -4.07
CA VAL A 422 -34.71 10.69 -4.65
C VAL A 422 -33.92 11.81 -5.33
N ASP A 423 -32.81 12.23 -4.72
CA ASP A 423 -32.07 13.43 -5.12
C ASP A 423 -30.57 13.18 -5.25
N LEU A 424 -29.92 13.98 -6.10
CA LEU A 424 -28.48 14.11 -6.22
C LEU A 424 -28.03 15.45 -5.62
N PHE A 425 -27.27 15.40 -4.54
CA PHE A 425 -26.65 16.57 -3.93
C PHE A 425 -25.27 16.80 -4.53
N ALA A 426 -24.99 18.02 -4.97
CA ALA A 426 -23.65 18.46 -5.38
C ALA A 426 -23.14 19.48 -4.35
N ILE A 427 -22.21 19.07 -3.49
CA ILE A 427 -21.65 19.91 -2.44
C ILE A 427 -20.33 20.49 -2.93
N ILE A 428 -20.28 21.80 -3.16
CA ILE A 428 -19.04 22.48 -3.55
C ILE A 428 -18.12 22.59 -2.34
N LEU A 429 -16.92 22.03 -2.47
CA LEU A 429 -15.90 22.03 -1.45
C LEU A 429 -14.98 23.25 -1.67
N LYS A 430 -14.68 24.00 -0.60
CA LYS A 430 -13.90 25.23 -0.63
C LYS A 430 -12.85 25.26 0.48
#